data_AF-A0A3D3LX99-F1
#
_entry.id   AF-A0A3D3LX99-F1
#
_cell.length_a   1.000
_cell.length_b   1.000
_cell.length_c   1.000
_cell.angle_alpha   90.00
_cell.angle_beta   90.00
_cell.angle_gamma   90.00
#
_symmetry.space_group_name_H-M   'P 1'
#
loop_
_entity.id
_entity.type
_entity.pdbx_description
1 polymer ?
#
loop_
_entity_poly.entity_id
_entity_poly.type
_entity_poly.pdbx_seq_one_letter_code
_entity_poly.pdbx_strand_id
1 'polypeptide(L)' 'MTELNIMQVAQQLGVNEYSVLSWVEEGGLTPVEGKPGLWFTPEEVERFAAVLTNRTTESRDSLQGFKKLY' A
#
# COMPACT_ATOMS: atom_id res chain seq x y z
N MET A 1 1.55 19.86 6.95
CA MET A 1 1.72 18.58 6.22
C MET A 1 0.74 18.59 5.06
N THR A 2 1.20 18.27 3.85
CA THR A 2 0.34 18.23 2.66
C THR A 2 -0.21 16.83 2.53
N GLU A 3 -1.53 16.67 2.57
CA GLU A 3 -2.19 15.38 2.35
C GLU A 3 -2.08 14.95 0.89
N LEU A 4 -2.17 13.64 0.67
CA LEU A 4 -2.01 13.00 -0.62
C LEU A 4 -3.36 12.45 -1.08
N ASN A 5 -3.73 12.70 -2.32
CA ASN A 5 -4.86 12.02 -2.94
C ASN A 5 -4.46 10.62 -3.46
N ILE A 6 -5.44 9.82 -3.86
CA ILE A 6 -5.22 8.46 -4.35
C ILE A 6 -4.19 8.36 -5.49
N MET A 7 -4.21 9.30 -6.44
CA MET A 7 -3.27 9.33 -7.56
C MET A 7 -1.84 9.56 -7.08
N GLN A 8 -1.65 10.45 -6.11
CA GLN A 8 -0.34 10.73 -5.53
C GLN A 8 0.19 9.54 -4.73
N VAL A 9 -0.68 8.87 -3.96
CA VAL A 9 -0.32 7.64 -3.23
C VAL A 9 0.06 6.53 -4.21
N ALA A 10 -0.71 6.34 -5.27
CA ALA A 10 -0.42 5.36 -6.31
C ALA A 10 0.94 5.62 -6.97
N GLN A 11 1.23 6.88 -7.34
CA GLN A 11 2.53 7.28 -7.88
C GLN A 11 3.68 7.05 -6.90
N GLN A 12 3.50 7.42 -5.63
CA GLN A 12 4.53 7.27 -4.60
C GLN A 12 4.86 5.80 -4.32
N LEU A 13 3.86 4.92 -4.33
CA LEU A 13 4.01 3.49 -4.07
C LEU A 13 4.32 2.68 -5.34
N GLY A 14 4.33 3.31 -6.52
CA GLY A 14 4.59 2.64 -7.80
C GLY A 14 3.51 1.62 -8.19
N VAL A 15 2.26 1.86 -7.79
CA VAL A 15 1.11 0.99 -8.08
C VAL A 15 0.03 1.74 -8.84
N ASN A 16 -1.04 1.04 -9.23
CA ASN A 16 -2.22 1.69 -9.80
C ASN A 16 -3.18 2.16 -8.70
N GLU A 17 -4.07 3.08 -9.05
CA GLU A 17 -5.08 3.62 -8.11
C GLU A 17 -6.04 2.53 -7.61
N TYR A 18 -6.29 1.49 -8.41
CA TYR A 18 -7.15 0.36 -8.03
C TYR A 18 -6.58 -0.44 -6.85
N SER A 19 -5.27 -0.67 -6.81
CA SER A 19 -4.59 -1.30 -5.68
C SER A 19 -4.77 -0.47 -4.41
N VAL A 20 -4.66 0.86 -4.53
CA VAL A 20 -4.87 1.77 -3.40
C VAL A 20 -6.32 1.69 -2.91
N LEU A 21 -7.31 1.66 -3.82
CA LEU A 21 -8.71 1.45 -3.45
C LEU A 21 -8.91 0.13 -2.71
N SER A 22 -8.38 -0.98 -3.23
CA SER A 22 -8.48 -2.30 -2.60
C SER A 22 -7.93 -2.28 -1.17
N TRP A 23 -6.79 -1.63 -0.95
CA TRP A 23 -6.21 -1.52 0.38
C TRP A 23 -7.04 -0.68 1.35
N VAL A 24 -7.76 0.33 0.87
CA VAL A 24 -8.70 1.08 1.70
C VAL A 24 -9.90 0.20 2.07
N GLU A 25 -10.46 -0.54 1.12
CA GLU A 25 -11.59 -1.45 1.36
C GLU A 25 -11.23 -2.61 2.31
N GLU A 26 -9.99 -3.11 2.21
CA GLU A 26 -9.45 -4.15 3.10
C GLU A 26 -9.02 -3.61 4.48
N GLY A 27 -9.11 -2.29 4.71
CA GLY A 27 -8.70 -1.65 5.96
C GLY A 27 -7.18 -1.58 6.17
N GLY A 28 -6.39 -1.72 5.10
CA GLY A 28 -4.94 -1.56 5.11
C GLY A 28 -4.48 -0.11 5.07
N LEU A 29 -5.21 0.78 4.39
CA LEU A 29 -4.94 2.22 4.32
C LEU A 29 -6.10 3.02 4.91
N THR A 30 -5.80 3.94 5.82
CA THR A 30 -6.82 4.76 6.48
C THR A 30 -6.91 6.15 5.83
N PRO A 31 -8.03 6.52 5.18
CA PRO A 31 -8.22 7.86 4.66
C PRO A 31 -8.50 8.88 5.78
N VAL A 32 -8.21 10.14 5.51
CA VAL A 32 -8.49 11.27 6.39
C VAL A 32 -10.00 11.51 6.46
N GLU A 33 -10.55 11.44 7.66
CA GLU A 33 -11.98 11.71 7.89
C GLU A 33 -12.33 13.18 7.66
N GLY A 34 -13.57 13.43 7.24
CA GLY A 34 -14.11 14.79 7.07
C GLY A 34 -13.67 15.51 5.79
N LYS A 35 -12.97 14.83 4.86
CA LYS A 35 -12.63 15.37 3.54
C LYS A 35 -13.37 14.68 2.41
N PRO A 36 -13.80 15.43 1.37
CA PRO A 36 -14.44 14.84 0.21
C PRO A 36 -13.42 14.05 -0.62
N GLY A 37 -13.66 12.76 -0.81
CA GLY A 37 -12.78 11.86 -1.55
C GLY A 37 -11.75 11.16 -0.67
N LEU A 38 -10.80 10.47 -1.30
CA LEU A 38 -9.77 9.69 -0.62
C LEU A 38 -8.49 10.53 -0.49
N TRP A 39 -8.24 10.97 0.74
CA TRP A 39 -7.06 11.73 1.14
C TRP A 39 -6.32 10.96 2.21
N PHE A 40 -4.99 11.00 2.17
CA PHE A 40 -4.14 10.24 3.07
C PHE A 40 -3.06 11.16 3.66
N THR A 41 -2.68 10.90 4.90
CA THR A 41 -1.51 11.58 5.47
C THR A 41 -0.24 10.92 4.92
N PRO A 42 0.83 11.69 4.66
CA PRO A 42 2.11 11.11 4.25
C PRO A 42 2.63 10.05 5.23
N GLU A 43 2.42 10.27 6.54
CA GLU A 43 2.84 9.35 7.60
C GLU A 43 2.18 7.98 7.50
N GLU A 44 0.87 7.93 7.21
CA GLU A 44 0.14 6.68 7.04
C GLU A 44 0.60 5.95 5.77
N VAL A 45 0.85 6.68 4.68
CA VAL A 45 1.36 6.11 3.42
C VAL A 45 2.75 5.51 3.61
N GLU A 46 3.64 6.20 4.33
CA GLU A 46 4.98 5.69 4.66
C GLU A 46 4.92 4.46 5.57
N ARG A 47 4.05 4.49 6.58
CA ARG A 47 3.81 3.34 7.46
C ARG A 47 3.32 2.13 6.67
N PHE A 48 2.38 2.34 5.76
CA PHE A 48 1.86 1.28 4.90
C PHE A 48 2.91 0.75 3.92
N ALA A 49 3.73 1.63 3.33
CA ALA A 49 4.85 1.24 2.47
C ALA A 49 5.84 0.30 3.20
N ALA A 50 6.11 0.57 4.47
CA ALA A 50 6.95 -0.31 5.30
C ALA A 50 6.32 -1.70 5.49
N VAL A 51 5.00 -1.78 5.68
CA VAL A 51 4.26 -3.05 5.78
C VAL A 51 4.31 -3.84 4.47
N LEU A 52 4.13 -3.17 3.33
CA LEU A 52 4.22 -3.81 2.00
C LEU A 52 5.60 -4.43 1.74
N THR A 53 6.66 -3.75 2.18
CA THR A 53 8.06 -4.21 2.03
C THR A 53 8.33 -5.47 2.87
N ASN A 54 7.75 -5.56 4.06
CA ASN A 54 7.86 -6.77 4.89
C ASN A 54 7.07 -7.96 4.30
N ARG A 55 5.87 -7.72 3.77
CA ARG A 55 5.04 -8.76 3.12
C ARG A 55 5.69 -9.35 1.87
N THR A 56 6.38 -8.54 1.07
CA THR A 56 7.09 -9.03 -0.13
C THR A 56 8.28 -9.93 0.23
N THR A 57 8.88 -9.76 1.40
CA THR A 57 9.97 -10.65 1.87
C THR A 57 9.43 -12.04 2.18
N GLU A 58 8.27 -12.15 2.85
CA GLU A 58 7.64 -13.44 3.18
C GLU A 58 7.10 -14.18 1.93
N SER A 59 6.52 -13.48 0.95
CA SER A 59 6.14 -14.10 -0.33
C SER A 59 7.36 -14.51 -1.17
N ARG A 60 8.47 -13.78 -1.11
CA ARG A 60 9.69 -14.11 -1.87
C ARG A 60 10.40 -15.34 -1.30
N ASP A 61 10.45 -15.51 0.01
CA ASP A 61 10.95 -16.74 0.65
C ASP A 61 10.06 -17.95 0.33
N SER A 62 8.74 -17.75 0.35
CA SER A 62 7.78 -18.81 -0.01
C SER A 62 7.91 -19.26 -1.48
N LEU A 63 8.22 -18.34 -2.39
CA LEU A 63 8.42 -18.65 -3.82
C LEU A 63 9.80 -19.26 -4.13
N GLN A 64 10.85 -18.94 -3.36
CA GLN A 64 12.15 -19.59 -3.53
C GLN A 64 12.17 -21.04 -3.01
N GLY A 65 11.36 -21.37 -2.00
CA GLY A 65 11.19 -22.75 -1.54
C GLY A 65 10.58 -23.68 -2.61
N PHE A 66 9.72 -23.15 -3.49
CA PHE A 66 9.06 -23.93 -4.53
C PHE A 66 9.99 -24.32 -5.70
N LYS A 67 11.09 -23.60 -5.91
CA LYS A 67 12.04 -23.85 -7.02
C LYS A 67 13.05 -24.97 -6.73
N LYS A 68 12.93 -25.68 -5.60
CA LYS A 68 13.85 -26.76 -5.19
C LYS A 68 13.25 -28.17 -5.25
N LEU A 69 12.05 -28.33 -5.81
CA LEU A 69 11.33 -29.61 -5.87
C LEU A 69 11.05 -30.14 -7.29
N TYR A 70 11.71 -29.62 -8.32
CA TYR A 70 11.73 -30.23 -9.66
C TYR A 70 13.14 -30.22 -10.24
#